data_AF-A0A518JR94-F1
#
_entry.id   AF-A0A518JR94-F1
#
_cell.length_a   1.000
_cell.length_b   1.000
_cell.length_c   1.000
_cell.angle_alpha   90.00
_cell.angle_beta   90.00
_cell.angle_gamma   90.00
#
_symmetry.space_group_name_H-M   'P 1'
#
loop_
_entity.id
_entity.type
_entity.pdbx_description
1 polymer ?
#
loop_
_entity_poly.entity_id
_entity_poly.type
_entity_poly.pdbx_seq_one_letter_code
_entity_poly.pdbx_strand_id
1 'polypeptide(L)'
;MKISITTCSLVFCGLLGFTGCKQKTDTTPAATSPAAATSDDGGHVHDDGTVHAAHGGHAAGPHDGTVVDWGGGKFHVEFTVDHDKQEGTVYILGSDEKSPVPIDAESIDLSISDPVMQVSLTAAPLDSDPAGKASRFVGTHEKLAVVQEYAGTIAGVIDGTPYSGDFKEEAHGDHGHGHSHGADDALIWEGEPREHAGLTIQLGHHGKHLHAGEEVEPAVSIVRNGKPVDDAKVFNALVSADGQTVVAKEVATVYEPTTDEEPAHYAQGALAIPSGVSKVILRFRIVPVGADPATFDVPVTVE
;
A
#
# COMPACT_ATOMS: atom_id res chain seq x y z
N MET A 1 13.17 -51.55 15.98
CA MET A 1 13.25 -51.64 17.45
C MET A 1 12.17 -50.73 18.01
N LYS A 2 11.16 -51.29 18.71
CA LYS A 2 10.02 -50.56 19.26
C LYS A 2 10.38 -50.08 20.66
N ILE A 3 10.14 -48.81 20.99
CA ILE A 3 10.00 -48.36 22.38
C ILE A 3 8.77 -47.46 22.45
N SER A 4 7.81 -47.91 23.26
CA SER A 4 6.53 -47.30 23.62
C SER A 4 6.55 -47.14 25.14
N ILE A 5 6.27 -45.94 25.66
CA ILE A 5 6.02 -45.63 27.09
C ILE A 5 5.06 -44.42 27.09
N THR A 6 3.75 -44.61 27.28
CA THR A 6 2.96 -44.69 28.54
C THR A 6 2.60 -43.32 29.15
N THR A 7 1.29 -43.10 29.18
CA THR A 7 0.45 -42.06 29.77
C THR A 7 0.67 -41.81 31.27
N CYS A 8 0.45 -40.57 31.73
CA CYS A 8 0.01 -40.30 33.10
C CYS A 8 -0.91 -39.05 33.15
N SER A 9 -2.17 -39.24 33.54
CA SER A 9 -3.16 -38.19 33.82
C SER A 9 -2.99 -37.66 35.23
N LEU A 10 -3.25 -36.37 35.47
CA LEU A 10 -3.60 -35.84 36.79
C LEU A 10 -4.53 -34.62 36.65
N VAL A 11 -5.73 -34.79 37.20
CA VAL A 11 -6.79 -33.80 37.42
C VAL A 11 -6.49 -33.05 38.72
N PHE A 12 -6.68 -31.73 38.77
CA PHE A 12 -6.79 -30.99 40.03
C PHE A 12 -7.86 -29.90 39.94
N CYS A 13 -8.94 -30.10 40.71
CA CYS A 13 -9.96 -29.09 41.03
C CYS A 13 -9.45 -28.13 42.11
N GLY A 14 -9.85 -26.86 42.06
CA GLY A 14 -9.70 -25.94 43.19
C GLY A 14 -10.28 -24.56 42.93
N LEU A 15 -11.57 -24.37 43.24
CA LEU A 15 -12.17 -23.06 43.52
C LEU A 15 -11.63 -22.51 44.84
N LEU A 16 -11.42 -21.20 44.93
CA LEU A 16 -11.66 -20.34 46.10
C LEU A 16 -11.58 -18.87 45.66
N GLY A 17 -12.62 -18.09 45.97
CA GLY A 17 -12.78 -16.69 45.56
C GLY A 17 -12.26 -15.67 46.56
N PHE A 18 -12.18 -14.42 46.10
CA PHE A 18 -12.18 -13.24 46.96
C PHE A 18 -13.04 -12.12 46.34
N THR A 19 -13.67 -11.41 47.26
CA THR A 19 -14.65 -10.34 47.18
C THR A 19 -14.15 -9.06 46.50
N GLY A 20 -15.04 -8.29 45.85
CA GLY A 20 -14.73 -6.93 45.43
C GLY A 20 -15.89 -6.15 44.81
N CYS A 21 -16.89 -5.75 45.62
CA CYS A 21 -17.82 -4.68 45.25
C CYS A 21 -17.30 -3.34 45.74
N LYS A 22 -17.03 -2.40 44.83
CA LYS A 22 -17.25 -0.98 45.08
C LYS A 22 -17.41 -0.21 43.76
N GLN A 23 -18.65 0.18 43.48
CA GLN A 23 -18.99 1.20 42.49
C GLN A 23 -18.30 2.52 42.84
N LYS A 24 -17.74 3.16 41.82
CA LYS A 24 -17.59 4.61 41.77
C LYS A 24 -18.25 5.08 40.48
N THR A 25 -19.34 5.80 40.67
CA THR A 25 -20.08 6.56 39.68
C THR A 25 -19.22 7.68 39.12
N ASP A 26 -19.12 7.74 37.80
CA ASP A 26 -18.62 8.88 37.06
C ASP A 26 -19.57 10.08 37.22
N THR A 27 -19.00 11.25 37.46
CA THR A 27 -19.70 12.52 37.27
C THR A 27 -18.71 13.50 36.67
N THR A 28 -18.89 13.73 35.37
CA THR A 28 -18.26 14.73 34.52
C THR A 28 -18.34 16.13 35.14
N PRO A 29 -17.22 16.86 35.24
CA PRO A 29 -17.22 18.31 35.26
C PRO A 29 -17.05 18.85 33.83
N ALA A 30 -18.01 19.66 33.40
CA ALA A 30 -17.96 20.41 32.16
C ALA A 30 -16.72 21.32 32.13
N ALA A 31 -15.90 21.21 31.09
CA ALA A 31 -14.78 22.10 30.84
C ALA A 31 -15.27 23.38 30.15
N THR A 32 -14.92 24.50 30.77
CA THR A 32 -15.12 25.86 30.28
C THR A 32 -14.15 26.16 29.13
N SER A 33 -14.68 26.71 28.03
CA SER A 33 -13.92 27.22 26.89
C SER A 33 -13.20 28.53 27.22
N PRO A 34 -11.97 28.74 26.69
CA PRO A 34 -11.57 30.05 26.19
C PRO A 34 -11.35 30.02 24.68
N ALA A 35 -11.67 31.17 24.08
CA ALA A 35 -11.78 31.41 22.66
C ALA A 35 -10.46 31.52 21.88
N ALA A 36 -10.56 31.06 20.63
CA ALA A 36 -10.05 31.62 19.37
C ALA A 36 -8.57 32.04 19.24
N ALA A 37 -7.84 31.27 18.44
CA ALA A 37 -6.94 31.82 17.43
C ALA A 37 -7.45 31.36 16.06
N THR A 38 -7.78 32.33 15.22
CA THR A 38 -8.33 32.18 13.88
C THR A 38 -7.28 31.70 12.89
N SER A 39 -7.55 30.62 12.18
CA SER A 39 -7.08 30.40 10.82
C SER A 39 -8.25 29.76 10.09
N ASP A 40 -8.80 30.54 9.16
CA ASP A 40 -9.95 30.22 8.34
C ASP A 40 -9.49 29.20 7.29
N ASP A 41 -9.87 27.94 7.46
CA ASP A 41 -9.88 26.98 6.37
C ASP A 41 -11.24 26.28 6.34
N GLY A 42 -11.92 26.43 5.22
CA GLY A 42 -13.34 26.16 5.06
C GLY A 42 -13.63 24.67 5.03
N GLY A 43 -13.88 24.06 6.19
CA GLY A 43 -14.47 22.73 6.27
C GLY A 43 -15.91 22.74 5.76
N HIS A 44 -16.17 22.09 4.63
CA HIS A 44 -17.54 21.82 4.19
C HIS A 44 -18.13 20.69 5.05
N VAL A 45 -19.23 21.00 5.73
CA VAL A 45 -20.00 20.04 6.53
C VAL A 45 -21.03 19.37 5.62
N HIS A 46 -20.97 18.04 5.50
CA HIS A 46 -22.03 17.25 4.88
C HIS A 46 -23.21 17.05 5.84
N ASP A 47 -24.40 16.80 5.30
CA ASP A 47 -25.69 16.73 6.04
C ASP A 47 -25.78 15.54 7.04
N ASP A 48 -24.74 14.69 7.11
CA ASP A 48 -24.63 13.54 8.02
C ASP A 48 -23.73 13.78 9.24
N GLY A 49 -23.09 14.95 9.35
CA GLY A 49 -22.25 15.33 10.49
C GLY A 49 -20.87 14.68 10.51
N THR A 50 -20.44 14.04 9.41
CA THR A 50 -19.10 13.46 9.31
C THR A 50 -18.09 14.54 8.93
N VAL A 51 -17.05 14.74 9.75
CA VAL A 51 -15.90 15.59 9.43
C VAL A 51 -14.84 14.75 8.72
N HIS A 52 -14.77 14.84 7.40
CA HIS A 52 -13.56 14.43 6.69
C HIS A 52 -12.54 15.56 6.83
N ALA A 53 -11.31 15.23 7.25
CA ALA A 53 -10.20 16.13 7.01
C ALA A 53 -10.18 16.40 5.50
N ALA A 54 -10.22 17.68 5.12
CA ALA A 54 -10.00 18.02 3.73
C ALA A 54 -8.68 17.38 3.30
N HIS A 55 -8.71 16.59 2.23
CA HIS A 55 -7.49 16.16 1.54
C HIS A 55 -6.91 17.42 0.86
N GLY A 56 -6.29 18.28 1.67
CA GLY A 56 -5.56 19.44 1.19
C GLY A 56 -4.40 18.92 0.34
N GLY A 57 -4.33 19.38 -0.91
CA GLY A 57 -3.21 19.04 -1.79
C GLY A 57 -1.89 19.31 -1.07
N HIS A 58 -1.00 18.31 -1.06
CA HIS A 58 0.30 18.47 -0.42
C HIS A 58 1.05 19.62 -1.11
N ALA A 59 1.64 20.51 -0.30
CA ALA A 59 2.57 21.50 -0.83
C ALA A 59 3.84 20.78 -1.35
N ALA A 60 4.63 21.48 -2.18
CA ALA A 60 5.95 20.99 -2.56
C ALA A 60 6.75 20.58 -1.30
N GLY A 61 7.37 19.41 -1.36
CA GLY A 61 8.10 18.84 -0.24
C GLY A 61 9.40 19.59 0.06
N PRO A 62 10.13 19.19 1.12
CA PRO A 62 11.39 19.81 1.54
C PRO A 62 12.50 19.85 0.48
N HIS A 63 12.40 19.02 -0.55
CA HIS A 63 13.34 18.91 -1.65
C HIS A 63 12.71 19.37 -2.98
N ASP A 64 11.67 20.18 -2.90
CA ASP A 64 10.90 20.70 -4.04
C ASP A 64 10.22 19.59 -4.88
N GLY A 65 9.97 18.43 -4.27
CA GLY A 65 9.32 17.29 -4.90
C GLY A 65 7.83 17.17 -4.62
N THR A 66 7.21 16.13 -5.19
CA THR A 66 5.81 15.77 -4.94
C THR A 66 5.71 14.89 -3.70
N VAL A 67 4.89 15.29 -2.74
CA VAL A 67 4.65 14.54 -1.50
C VAL A 67 3.38 13.70 -1.63
N VAL A 68 3.45 12.47 -1.11
CA VAL A 68 2.38 11.47 -1.12
C VAL A 68 2.16 10.96 0.30
N ASP A 69 0.90 10.72 0.64
CA ASP A 69 0.50 10.09 1.89
C ASP A 69 0.75 8.57 1.87
N TRP A 70 1.38 8.05 2.92
CA TRP A 70 1.45 6.62 3.19
C TRP A 70 0.71 6.27 4.49
N GLY A 71 -0.44 5.61 4.33
CA GLY A 71 -1.19 5.01 5.43
C GLY A 71 -1.92 6.00 6.32
N GLY A 72 -2.55 7.03 5.76
CA GLY A 72 -3.35 8.03 6.46
C GLY A 72 -2.50 9.03 7.26
N GLY A 73 -1.37 9.42 6.70
CA GLY A 73 -0.46 10.45 7.25
C GLY A 73 0.54 9.91 8.27
N LYS A 74 0.60 8.59 8.43
CA LYS A 74 1.59 7.94 9.32
C LYS A 74 3.01 8.18 8.81
N PHE A 75 3.18 8.10 7.50
CA PHE A 75 4.38 8.49 6.78
C PHE A 75 3.95 9.36 5.59
N HIS A 76 4.87 10.18 5.12
CA HIS A 76 4.76 10.80 3.81
C HIS A 76 5.99 10.40 3.00
N VAL A 77 5.85 10.37 1.68
CA VAL A 77 6.99 10.13 0.80
C VAL A 77 7.08 11.24 -0.23
N GLU A 78 8.28 11.76 -0.43
CA GLU A 78 8.53 12.81 -1.42
C GLU A 78 9.33 12.23 -2.58
N PHE A 79 8.80 12.35 -3.80
CA PHE A 79 9.50 12.00 -5.03
C PHE A 79 10.13 13.23 -5.66
N THR A 80 11.38 13.07 -6.08
CA THR A 80 12.15 14.05 -6.85
C THR A 80 12.85 13.34 -8.01
N VAL A 81 13.07 14.05 -9.11
CA VAL A 81 13.78 13.52 -10.28
C VAL A 81 14.90 14.45 -10.74
N ASP A 82 16.05 13.86 -11.05
CA ASP A 82 17.15 14.51 -11.75
C ASP A 82 17.24 13.92 -13.17
N HIS A 83 16.67 14.62 -14.15
CA HIS A 83 16.60 14.15 -15.53
C HIS A 83 17.96 14.01 -16.21
N ASP A 84 18.95 14.84 -15.82
CA ASP A 84 20.30 14.77 -16.36
C ASP A 84 21.02 13.50 -15.89
N LYS A 85 20.80 13.10 -14.63
CA LYS A 85 21.31 11.84 -14.07
C LYS A 85 20.43 10.63 -14.35
N GLN A 86 19.23 10.85 -14.89
CA GLN A 86 18.21 9.80 -15.06
C GLN A 86 17.89 9.11 -13.73
N GLU A 87 17.83 9.90 -12.65
CA GLU A 87 17.81 9.42 -11.27
C GLU A 87 16.54 9.88 -10.55
N GLY A 88 15.82 8.92 -9.97
CA GLY A 88 14.69 9.18 -9.08
C GLY A 88 15.18 9.07 -7.63
N THR A 89 14.78 10.02 -6.80
CA THR A 89 15.05 10.01 -5.36
C THR A 89 13.74 10.11 -4.60
N VAL A 90 13.55 9.21 -3.64
CA VAL A 90 12.42 9.23 -2.72
C VAL A 90 12.91 9.44 -1.30
N TYR A 91 12.25 10.35 -0.59
CA TYR A 91 12.48 10.60 0.83
C TYR A 91 11.32 10.10 1.66
N ILE A 92 11.60 9.45 2.78
CA ILE A 92 10.59 9.06 3.77
C ILE A 92 10.51 10.15 4.83
N LEU A 93 9.34 10.75 4.95
CA LEU A 93 9.07 11.89 5.80
C LEU A 93 8.07 11.51 6.90
N GLY A 94 8.16 12.22 8.02
CA GLY A 94 7.24 12.07 9.15
C GLY A 94 5.88 12.70 8.91
N SER A 95 5.04 12.67 9.94
CA SER A 95 3.71 13.29 9.93
C SER A 95 3.73 14.82 9.78
N ASP A 96 4.90 15.45 9.84
CA ASP A 96 5.08 16.89 9.60
C ASP A 96 5.41 17.23 8.15
N GLU A 97 5.42 16.21 7.26
CA GLU A 97 5.77 16.29 5.84
C GLU A 97 7.17 16.88 5.58
N LYS A 98 8.04 16.88 6.60
CA LYS A 98 9.30 17.64 6.57
C LYS A 98 10.49 16.87 7.10
N SER A 99 10.32 16.25 8.26
CA SER A 99 11.42 15.61 8.96
C SER A 99 11.67 14.22 8.38
N PRO A 100 12.92 13.86 8.07
CA PRO A 100 13.22 12.52 7.58
C PRO A 100 12.92 11.46 8.65
N VAL A 101 12.31 10.35 8.24
CA VAL A 101 11.99 9.20 9.09
C VAL A 101 12.65 7.94 8.52
N PRO A 102 13.79 7.50 9.10
CA PRO A 102 14.52 6.35 8.57
C PRO A 102 13.76 5.02 8.79
N ILE A 103 13.65 4.23 7.73
CA ILE A 103 13.02 2.90 7.74
C ILE A 103 14.07 1.79 7.58
N ASP A 104 13.75 0.61 8.08
CA ASP A 104 14.55 -0.61 7.90
C ASP A 104 14.08 -1.31 6.61
N ALA A 105 14.54 -0.79 5.47
CA ALA A 105 14.26 -1.34 4.15
C ALA A 105 15.50 -1.21 3.27
N GLU A 106 15.82 -2.27 2.51
CA GLU A 106 16.94 -2.26 1.55
C GLU A 106 16.58 -1.52 0.26
N SER A 107 15.30 -1.53 -0.10
CA SER A 107 14.76 -0.86 -1.28
C SER A 107 13.28 -0.52 -1.12
N ILE A 108 12.81 0.37 -1.99
CA ILE A 108 11.39 0.64 -2.27
C ILE A 108 11.18 0.63 -3.78
N ASP A 109 9.94 0.59 -4.24
CA ASP A 109 9.62 0.50 -5.66
C ASP A 109 8.90 1.76 -6.14
N LEU A 110 9.27 2.19 -7.35
CA LEU A 110 8.67 3.31 -8.07
C LEU A 110 8.15 2.78 -9.41
N SER A 111 6.86 2.96 -9.66
CA SER A 111 6.23 2.77 -10.97
C SER A 111 5.83 4.14 -11.52
N ILE A 112 6.02 4.36 -12.82
CA ILE A 112 5.60 5.56 -13.55
C ILE A 112 4.80 5.11 -14.76
N SER A 113 3.63 5.70 -14.97
CA SER A 113 2.66 5.26 -15.98
C SER A 113 2.93 5.84 -17.38
N ASP A 114 3.52 7.02 -17.47
CA ASP A 114 3.99 7.59 -18.74
C ASP A 114 5.38 8.23 -18.55
N PRO A 115 6.41 7.79 -19.29
CA PRO A 115 6.44 6.53 -20.04
C PRO A 115 6.45 5.34 -19.07
N VAL A 116 5.62 4.32 -19.33
CA VAL A 116 5.50 3.11 -18.48
C VAL A 116 6.86 2.56 -18.05
N MET A 117 7.19 2.60 -16.76
CA MET A 117 8.42 2.05 -16.21
C MET A 117 8.30 1.66 -14.75
N GLN A 118 9.15 0.73 -14.33
CA GLN A 118 9.27 0.32 -12.94
C GLN A 118 10.75 0.27 -12.56
N VAL A 119 11.10 0.86 -11.42
CA VAL A 119 12.47 0.89 -10.89
C VAL A 119 12.46 0.63 -9.38
N SER A 120 13.42 -0.16 -8.92
CA SER A 120 13.64 -0.38 -7.49
C SER A 120 14.69 0.61 -7.00
N LEU A 121 14.31 1.47 -6.07
CA LEU A 121 15.16 2.50 -5.48
C LEU A 121 15.88 1.90 -4.27
N THR A 122 17.20 1.92 -4.26
CA THR A 122 18.01 1.32 -3.20
C THR A 122 18.21 2.31 -2.05
N ALA A 123 18.25 1.80 -0.82
CA ALA A 123 18.57 2.59 0.36
C ALA A 123 19.87 3.38 0.21
N ALA A 124 19.78 4.70 0.37
CA ALA A 124 20.90 5.63 0.30
C ALA A 124 20.88 6.56 1.52
N PRO A 125 21.23 6.04 2.73
CA PRO A 125 21.04 6.74 4.00
C PRO A 125 21.60 8.17 4.00
N LEU A 126 20.90 9.07 4.68
CA LEU A 126 21.41 10.38 5.06
C LEU A 126 22.39 10.25 6.24
N ASP A 127 23.27 11.24 6.43
CA ASP A 127 24.24 11.24 7.54
C ASP A 127 23.57 11.18 8.93
N SER A 128 22.33 11.66 9.03
CA SER A 128 21.52 11.61 10.25
C SER A 128 20.84 10.27 10.50
N ASP A 129 20.84 9.36 9.53
CA ASP A 129 20.12 8.10 9.63
C ASP A 129 20.87 7.12 10.56
N PRO A 130 20.14 6.40 11.44
CA PRO A 130 20.74 5.32 12.21
C PRO A 130 21.31 4.22 11.30
N ALA A 131 22.37 3.56 11.76
CA ALA A 131 22.96 2.44 11.04
C ALA A 131 21.92 1.34 10.75
N GLY A 132 21.90 0.88 9.50
CA GLY A 132 20.94 -0.13 9.02
C GLY A 132 19.57 0.42 8.63
N LYS A 133 19.36 1.74 8.67
CA LYS A 133 18.14 2.38 8.19
C LYS A 133 18.43 3.46 7.16
N ALA A 134 17.44 3.78 6.34
CA ALA A 134 17.52 4.87 5.39
C ALA A 134 16.22 5.68 5.38
N SER A 135 16.33 7.00 5.31
CA SER A 135 15.23 7.93 5.01
C SER A 135 15.25 8.40 3.57
N ARG A 136 16.24 7.97 2.76
CA ARG A 136 16.37 8.30 1.34
C ARG A 136 16.66 7.04 0.52
N PHE A 137 16.00 6.95 -0.63
CA PHE A 137 16.12 5.85 -1.59
C PHE A 137 16.39 6.42 -2.99
N VAL A 138 17.32 5.82 -3.72
CA VAL A 138 17.79 6.34 -5.01
C VAL A 138 17.86 5.22 -6.03
N GLY A 139 17.49 5.50 -7.28
CA GLY A 139 17.61 4.57 -8.39
C GLY A 139 17.60 5.27 -9.74
N THR A 140 18.15 4.60 -10.74
CA THR A 140 18.29 5.16 -12.09
C THR A 140 17.49 4.36 -13.11
N HIS A 141 16.89 5.04 -14.08
CA HIS A 141 16.19 4.41 -15.20
C HIS A 141 16.26 5.32 -16.43
N GLU A 142 16.58 4.78 -17.61
CA GLU A 142 16.81 5.60 -18.82
C GLU A 142 15.63 6.51 -19.20
N LYS A 143 14.40 6.06 -18.90
CA LYS A 143 13.17 6.83 -19.14
C LYS A 143 12.98 8.02 -18.20
N LEU A 144 13.73 8.11 -17.09
CA LEU A 144 13.78 9.31 -16.23
C LEU A 144 14.46 10.50 -16.91
N ALA A 145 15.11 10.29 -18.06
CA ALA A 145 15.67 11.38 -18.89
C ALA A 145 14.60 12.21 -19.62
N VAL A 146 13.37 11.68 -19.71
CA VAL A 146 12.27 12.37 -20.38
C VAL A 146 11.84 13.53 -19.48
N VAL A 147 12.13 14.76 -19.90
CA VAL A 147 11.74 15.95 -19.14
C VAL A 147 10.24 16.18 -19.30
N GLN A 148 9.49 15.75 -18.29
CA GLN A 148 8.04 15.93 -18.16
C GLN A 148 7.62 15.76 -16.70
N GLU A 149 6.38 16.12 -16.41
CA GLU A 149 5.70 15.77 -15.19
C GLU A 149 5.32 14.28 -15.21
N TYR A 150 5.73 13.55 -14.17
CA TYR A 150 5.41 12.15 -14.00
C TYR A 150 4.17 11.93 -13.14
N ALA A 151 3.47 10.84 -13.42
CA ALA A 151 2.47 10.25 -12.53
C ALA A 151 2.81 8.77 -12.32
N GLY A 152 2.46 8.23 -11.17
CA GLY A 152 2.72 6.84 -10.85
C GLY A 152 2.52 6.52 -9.38
N THR A 153 3.16 5.44 -8.93
CA THR A 153 2.96 4.87 -7.59
C THR A 153 4.30 4.62 -6.92
N ILE A 154 4.39 4.94 -5.63
CA ILE A 154 5.55 4.64 -4.79
C ILE A 154 5.11 3.63 -3.74
N ALA A 155 5.75 2.47 -3.70
CA ALA A 155 5.43 1.38 -2.79
C ALA A 155 6.64 0.96 -1.95
N GLY A 156 6.40 0.59 -0.70
CA GLY A 156 7.45 0.17 0.22
C GLY A 156 6.92 -0.71 1.35
N VAL A 157 7.84 -1.27 2.14
CA VAL A 157 7.49 -2.13 3.28
C VAL A 157 8.18 -1.60 4.52
N ILE A 158 7.41 -1.31 5.57
CA ILE A 158 7.92 -0.81 6.85
C ILE A 158 7.44 -1.75 7.95
N ASP A 159 8.37 -2.36 8.69
CA ASP A 159 8.08 -3.38 9.72
C ASP A 159 7.22 -4.54 9.16
N GLY A 160 7.43 -4.83 7.87
CA GLY A 160 6.69 -5.82 7.12
C GLY A 160 5.28 -5.37 6.70
N THR A 161 4.80 -4.18 7.09
CA THR A 161 3.53 -3.63 6.60
C THR A 161 3.75 -2.96 5.25
N PRO A 162 3.00 -3.34 4.20
CA PRO A 162 3.07 -2.66 2.91
C PRO A 162 2.44 -1.27 2.99
N TYR A 163 3.07 -0.32 2.30
CA TYR A 163 2.59 1.03 2.08
C TYR A 163 2.70 1.33 0.58
N SER A 164 1.75 2.07 0.05
CA SER A 164 1.74 2.55 -1.32
C SER A 164 1.01 3.88 -1.36
N GLY A 165 1.30 4.68 -2.38
CA GLY A 165 0.58 5.91 -2.65
C GLY A 165 0.89 6.41 -4.05
N ASP A 166 -0.14 6.95 -4.69
CA ASP A 166 -0.04 7.50 -6.03
C ASP A 166 0.40 8.97 -5.98
N PHE A 167 1.20 9.35 -6.96
CA PHE A 167 1.67 10.72 -7.15
C PHE A 167 1.37 11.20 -8.55
N LYS A 168 1.24 12.52 -8.65
CA LYS A 168 1.26 13.24 -9.91
C LYS A 168 2.04 14.52 -9.68
N GLU A 169 3.11 14.70 -10.44
CA GLU A 169 3.82 15.98 -10.47
C GLU A 169 2.90 17.03 -11.08
N GLU A 170 2.71 18.13 -10.35
CA GLU A 170 1.93 19.26 -10.81
C GLU A 170 2.83 20.21 -11.57
N ALA A 171 2.42 20.63 -12.77
CA ALA A 171 3.06 21.76 -13.44
C ALA A 171 2.93 22.99 -12.52
N HIS A 172 3.95 23.85 -12.45
CA HIS A 172 3.89 25.07 -11.66
C HIS A 172 2.77 26.00 -12.17
N GLY A 173 1.55 25.82 -11.65
CA GLY A 173 0.38 26.65 -11.94
C GLY A 173 -0.76 25.94 -12.69
N ASP A 174 -1.33 24.86 -12.13
CA ASP A 174 -2.79 24.66 -12.16
C ASP A 174 -3.17 23.54 -11.18
N HIS A 175 -4.07 23.83 -10.24
CA HIS A 175 -4.62 22.82 -9.34
C HIS A 175 -5.76 22.08 -10.05
N GLY A 176 -5.43 20.92 -10.63
CA GLY A 176 -6.39 20.09 -11.37
C GLY A 176 -6.49 18.68 -10.78
N HIS A 177 -7.38 18.50 -9.79
CA HIS A 177 -7.78 17.19 -9.31
C HIS A 177 -8.43 16.40 -10.46
N GLY A 178 -7.75 15.35 -10.91
CA GLY A 178 -8.27 14.40 -11.88
C GLY A 178 -8.30 13.00 -11.29
N HIS A 179 -9.39 12.64 -10.62
CA HIS A 179 -9.79 11.24 -10.46
C HIS A 179 -10.53 10.88 -11.75
N SER A 180 -9.91 10.07 -12.62
CA SER A 180 -10.57 9.53 -13.81
C SER A 180 -11.12 8.16 -13.44
N HIS A 181 -12.42 8.08 -13.16
CA HIS A 181 -13.13 6.81 -13.09
C HIS A 181 -13.75 6.53 -14.47
N GLY A 182 -13.10 5.69 -15.26
CA GLY A 182 -13.58 5.21 -16.55
C GLY A 182 -13.75 3.68 -16.59
N ALA A 183 -14.10 3.15 -17.76
CA ALA A 183 -14.30 1.70 -17.97
C ALA A 183 -13.00 0.86 -17.88
N ASP A 184 -11.87 1.55 -17.73
CA ASP A 184 -10.52 1.09 -17.45
C ASP A 184 -10.33 0.64 -15.99
N ASP A 185 -11.14 1.12 -15.04
CA ASP A 185 -11.00 0.74 -13.61
C ASP A 185 -11.89 -0.46 -13.22
N ALA A 186 -12.43 -1.20 -14.18
CA ALA A 186 -13.33 -2.30 -13.86
C ALA A 186 -12.60 -3.42 -13.10
N LEU A 187 -13.05 -3.73 -11.88
CA LEU A 187 -12.54 -4.84 -11.10
C LEU A 187 -13.00 -6.20 -11.67
N ILE A 188 -12.07 -6.95 -12.26
CA ILE A 188 -12.30 -8.27 -12.85
C ILE A 188 -11.75 -9.36 -11.94
N TRP A 189 -12.63 -10.25 -11.48
CA TRP A 189 -12.26 -11.43 -10.69
C TRP A 189 -12.02 -12.65 -11.58
N GLU A 190 -10.85 -13.27 -11.42
CA GLU A 190 -10.39 -14.40 -12.21
C GLU A 190 -10.60 -15.73 -11.48
N GLY A 191 -11.48 -16.57 -12.03
CA GLY A 191 -11.78 -17.90 -11.50
C GLY A 191 -12.54 -17.89 -10.17
N GLU A 192 -12.64 -19.07 -9.55
CA GLU A 192 -13.36 -19.26 -8.29
C GLU A 192 -12.52 -18.83 -7.07
N PRO A 193 -13.17 -18.45 -5.95
CA PRO A 193 -12.47 -18.17 -4.71
C PRO A 193 -11.61 -19.35 -4.24
N ARG A 194 -10.46 -19.05 -3.66
CA ARG A 194 -9.50 -20.01 -3.12
C ARG A 194 -9.48 -19.95 -1.60
N GLU A 195 -9.21 -21.08 -0.95
CA GLU A 195 -9.17 -21.17 0.51
C GLU A 195 -7.73 -21.33 1.01
N HIS A 196 -7.32 -20.51 1.99
CA HIS A 196 -6.03 -20.67 2.69
C HIS A 196 -6.12 -20.12 4.10
N ALA A 197 -5.65 -20.87 5.10
CA ALA A 197 -5.63 -20.43 6.50
C ALA A 197 -6.98 -19.90 7.05
N GLY A 198 -8.11 -20.44 6.57
CA GLY A 198 -9.45 -19.98 6.95
C GLY A 198 -9.87 -18.65 6.31
N LEU A 199 -9.16 -18.24 5.26
CA LEU A 199 -9.48 -17.11 4.39
C LEU A 199 -10.09 -17.61 3.09
N THR A 200 -11.15 -16.94 2.65
CA THR A 200 -11.64 -16.98 1.27
C THR A 200 -10.96 -15.86 0.50
N ILE A 201 -10.25 -16.22 -0.57
CA ILE A 201 -9.37 -15.33 -1.35
C ILE A 201 -9.88 -15.30 -2.80
N GLN A 202 -10.29 -14.13 -3.28
CA GLN A 202 -10.61 -13.90 -4.68
C GLN A 202 -9.47 -13.10 -5.33
N LEU A 203 -9.03 -13.53 -6.50
CA LEU A 203 -7.90 -12.94 -7.22
C LEU A 203 -8.38 -12.33 -8.52
N GLY A 204 -7.81 -11.21 -8.93
CA GLY A 204 -8.29 -10.44 -10.06
C GLY A 204 -7.34 -9.33 -10.47
N HIS A 205 -7.85 -8.38 -11.23
CA HIS A 205 -7.16 -7.17 -11.67
C HIS A 205 -8.17 -6.07 -12.00
N HIS A 206 -7.72 -4.82 -11.93
CA HIS A 206 -8.41 -3.70 -12.56
C HIS A 206 -8.07 -3.70 -14.05
N GLY A 207 -9.07 -3.33 -14.87
CA GLY A 207 -8.95 -3.36 -16.33
C GLY A 207 -9.77 -4.47 -16.94
N LYS A 208 -10.82 -4.10 -17.68
CA LYS A 208 -11.60 -5.08 -18.44
C LYS A 208 -10.77 -5.80 -19.50
N HIS A 209 -9.81 -5.09 -20.09
CA HIS A 209 -8.88 -5.57 -21.10
C HIS A 209 -7.48 -5.19 -20.65
N LEU A 210 -6.54 -6.12 -20.74
CA LEU A 210 -5.13 -5.88 -20.44
C LEU A 210 -4.38 -5.73 -21.74
N HIS A 211 -3.50 -4.73 -21.83
CA HIS A 211 -2.77 -4.41 -23.05
C HIS A 211 -1.27 -4.53 -22.87
N ALA A 212 -0.59 -5.04 -23.90
CA ALA A 212 0.86 -5.22 -23.84
C ALA A 212 1.58 -3.87 -23.90
N GLY A 213 2.46 -3.60 -22.94
CA GLY A 213 3.15 -2.30 -22.84
C GLY A 213 2.44 -1.29 -21.95
N GLU A 214 1.28 -1.63 -21.38
CA GLU A 214 0.57 -0.83 -20.38
C GLU A 214 0.77 -1.42 -18.97
N GLU A 215 0.29 -0.72 -17.95
CA GLU A 215 0.27 -1.22 -16.58
C GLU A 215 -0.95 -2.11 -16.33
N VAL A 216 -0.82 -3.03 -15.39
CA VAL A 216 -1.95 -3.74 -14.78
C VAL A 216 -1.88 -3.58 -13.28
N GLU A 217 -3.04 -3.40 -12.65
CA GLU A 217 -3.19 -3.36 -11.21
C GLU A 217 -3.86 -4.65 -10.72
N PRO A 218 -3.10 -5.64 -10.20
CA PRO A 218 -3.69 -6.87 -9.72
C PRO A 218 -4.43 -6.63 -8.40
N ALA A 219 -5.60 -7.25 -8.26
CA ALA A 219 -6.49 -7.07 -7.13
C ALA A 219 -6.72 -8.37 -6.35
N VAL A 220 -6.83 -8.25 -5.03
CA VAL A 220 -7.09 -9.39 -4.13
C VAL A 220 -8.18 -9.06 -3.12
N SER A 221 -9.31 -9.75 -3.15
CA SER A 221 -10.27 -9.70 -2.03
C SER A 221 -9.97 -10.81 -1.03
N ILE A 222 -9.88 -10.47 0.26
CA ILE A 222 -9.62 -11.43 1.34
C ILE A 222 -10.72 -11.31 2.38
N VAL A 223 -11.39 -12.43 2.65
CA VAL A 223 -12.51 -12.50 3.59
C VAL A 223 -12.27 -13.59 4.63
N ARG A 224 -12.55 -13.27 5.90
CA ARG A 224 -12.52 -14.22 7.04
C ARG A 224 -13.87 -14.16 7.74
N ASN A 225 -14.60 -15.28 7.76
CA ASN A 225 -15.94 -15.37 8.35
C ASN A 225 -16.92 -14.31 7.81
N GLY A 226 -16.88 -14.03 6.50
CA GLY A 226 -17.75 -13.06 5.84
C GLY A 226 -17.38 -11.59 6.08
N LYS A 227 -16.22 -11.30 6.69
CA LYS A 227 -15.71 -9.94 6.89
C LYS A 227 -14.42 -9.71 6.10
N PRO A 228 -14.23 -8.52 5.52
CA PRO A 228 -12.94 -8.14 4.92
C PRO A 228 -11.79 -8.28 5.91
N VAL A 229 -10.61 -8.62 5.39
CA VAL A 229 -9.36 -8.75 6.14
C VAL A 229 -8.40 -7.67 5.67
N ASP A 230 -8.07 -6.75 6.55
CA ASP A 230 -7.17 -5.61 6.35
C ASP A 230 -5.77 -5.81 6.97
N ASP A 231 -5.57 -6.95 7.63
CA ASP A 231 -4.35 -7.29 8.36
C ASP A 231 -3.34 -8.15 7.57
N ALA A 232 -3.69 -8.56 6.36
CA ALA A 232 -2.82 -9.38 5.52
C ALA A 232 -1.77 -8.51 4.81
N LYS A 233 -0.62 -9.11 4.51
CA LYS A 233 0.41 -8.47 3.67
C LYS A 233 0.33 -9.11 2.29
N VAL A 234 0.02 -8.31 1.29
CA VAL A 234 -0.21 -8.78 -0.08
C VAL A 234 0.85 -8.16 -0.98
N PHE A 235 1.36 -8.98 -1.90
CA PHE A 235 2.39 -8.62 -2.84
C PHE A 235 2.06 -9.21 -4.21
N ASN A 236 2.33 -8.45 -5.27
CA ASN A 236 2.01 -8.83 -6.65
C ASN A 236 3.27 -8.80 -7.51
N ALA A 237 3.41 -9.76 -8.42
CA ALA A 237 4.47 -9.78 -9.44
C ALA A 237 3.89 -10.22 -10.79
N LEU A 238 4.57 -9.88 -11.89
CA LEU A 238 4.30 -10.48 -13.19
C LEU A 238 5.34 -11.54 -13.51
N VAL A 239 4.85 -12.66 -14.03
CA VAL A 239 5.69 -13.77 -14.48
C VAL A 239 5.37 -14.07 -15.95
N SER A 240 6.37 -14.52 -16.71
CA SER A 240 6.20 -15.00 -18.08
C SER A 240 5.15 -16.10 -18.15
N ALA A 241 4.53 -16.27 -19.32
CA ALA A 241 3.46 -17.25 -19.53
C ALA A 241 3.83 -18.71 -19.22
N ASP A 242 5.14 -19.05 -19.21
CA ASP A 242 5.66 -20.36 -18.82
C ASP A 242 5.94 -20.50 -17.31
N GLY A 243 5.73 -19.42 -16.53
CA GLY A 243 5.92 -19.37 -15.09
C GLY A 243 7.39 -19.26 -14.63
N GLN A 244 8.35 -19.13 -15.55
CA GLN A 244 9.78 -19.26 -15.23
C GLN A 244 10.48 -17.94 -14.93
N THR A 245 10.06 -16.84 -15.56
CA THR A 245 10.76 -15.55 -15.49
C THR A 245 9.89 -14.50 -14.84
N VAL A 246 10.38 -13.85 -13.78
CA VAL A 246 9.74 -12.65 -13.24
C VAL A 246 9.97 -11.52 -14.23
N VAL A 247 8.90 -11.00 -14.83
CA VAL A 247 8.94 -9.95 -15.87
C VAL A 247 8.60 -8.57 -15.31
N ALA A 248 7.88 -8.50 -14.19
CA ALA A 248 7.78 -7.31 -13.34
C ALA A 248 7.98 -7.75 -11.89
N LYS A 249 8.84 -7.02 -11.16
CA LYS A 249 9.24 -7.41 -9.80
C LYS A 249 8.06 -7.35 -8.85
N GLU A 250 8.19 -8.11 -7.77
CA GLU A 250 7.20 -8.13 -6.71
C GLU A 250 7.07 -6.74 -6.08
N VAL A 251 5.85 -6.20 -6.04
CA VAL A 251 5.49 -4.95 -5.37
C VAL A 251 4.52 -5.22 -4.24
N ALA A 252 4.63 -4.42 -3.18
CA ALA A 252 3.67 -4.37 -2.10
C ALA A 252 2.34 -3.75 -2.57
N THR A 253 1.23 -4.18 -1.97
CA THR A 253 -0.11 -3.61 -2.24
C THR A 253 -0.73 -3.05 -0.97
N VAL A 254 -1.71 -2.17 -1.12
CA VAL A 254 -2.44 -1.53 -0.02
C VAL A 254 -3.84 -2.08 0.10
N TYR A 255 -4.34 -2.17 1.32
CA TYR A 255 -5.74 -2.50 1.60
C TYR A 255 -6.63 -1.28 1.36
N GLU A 256 -7.62 -1.45 0.50
CA GLU A 256 -8.67 -0.48 0.25
C GLU A 256 -9.97 -0.95 0.94
N PRO A 257 -10.58 -0.12 1.81
CA PRO A 257 -11.84 -0.46 2.44
C PRO A 257 -12.99 -0.44 1.42
N THR A 258 -14.08 -1.14 1.74
CA THR A 258 -15.30 -1.12 0.94
C THR A 258 -15.82 0.30 0.75
N THR A 259 -16.19 0.63 -0.50
CA THR A 259 -16.90 1.86 -0.87
C THR A 259 -18.28 1.50 -1.44
N ASP A 260 -19.03 2.51 -1.86
CA ASP A 260 -20.29 2.30 -2.59
C ASP A 260 -20.06 1.74 -4.01
N GLU A 261 -18.85 1.90 -4.53
CA GLU A 261 -18.47 1.52 -5.90
C GLU A 261 -17.80 0.15 -5.92
N GLU A 262 -16.94 -0.14 -4.94
CA GLU A 262 -16.08 -1.32 -4.95
C GLU A 262 -16.05 -2.08 -3.60
N PRO A 263 -15.94 -3.42 -3.64
CA PRO A 263 -15.72 -4.20 -2.42
C PRO A 263 -14.31 -3.96 -1.88
N ALA A 264 -14.12 -4.18 -0.58
CA ALA A 264 -12.78 -4.18 0.01
C ALA A 264 -11.85 -5.18 -0.68
N HIS A 265 -10.66 -4.71 -1.04
CA HIS A 265 -9.64 -5.50 -1.71
C HIS A 265 -8.26 -4.87 -1.49
N TYR A 266 -7.22 -5.60 -1.88
CA TYR A 266 -5.85 -5.09 -1.94
C TYR A 266 -5.51 -4.74 -3.38
N ALA A 267 -5.06 -3.52 -3.63
CA ALA A 267 -4.62 -2.98 -4.92
C ALA A 267 -3.49 -1.94 -4.72
N GLN A 268 -3.24 -1.05 -5.68
CA GLN A 268 -2.13 -0.07 -5.68
C GLN A 268 -0.75 -0.74 -5.71
N GLY A 269 -0.32 -1.09 -6.93
CA GLY A 269 0.90 -1.83 -7.21
C GLY A 269 0.98 -2.15 -8.69
N ALA A 270 0.86 -1.11 -9.52
CA ALA A 270 0.85 -1.20 -10.97
C ALA A 270 2.12 -1.89 -11.48
N LEU A 271 1.92 -2.93 -12.28
CA LEU A 271 2.99 -3.72 -12.87
C LEU A 271 3.01 -3.50 -14.38
N ALA A 272 4.16 -3.11 -14.90
CA ALA A 272 4.34 -2.92 -16.34
C ALA A 272 4.27 -4.26 -17.08
N ILE A 273 3.26 -4.43 -17.94
CA ILE A 273 3.17 -5.58 -18.84
C ILE A 273 4.19 -5.38 -19.96
N PRO A 274 5.09 -6.34 -20.23
CA PRO A 274 6.06 -6.21 -21.31
C PRO A 274 5.36 -6.06 -22.68
N SER A 275 5.84 -5.15 -23.52
CA SER A 275 5.32 -5.00 -24.87
C SER A 275 5.50 -6.29 -25.69
N GLY A 276 4.55 -6.59 -26.57
CA GLY A 276 4.65 -7.72 -27.51
C GLY A 276 4.36 -9.11 -26.90
N VAL A 277 3.87 -9.18 -25.67
CA VAL A 277 3.35 -10.42 -25.07
C VAL A 277 1.83 -10.50 -25.25
N SER A 278 1.28 -11.72 -25.34
CA SER A 278 -0.18 -11.94 -25.36
C SER A 278 -0.71 -12.66 -24.13
N LYS A 279 0.19 -13.04 -23.22
CA LYS A 279 -0.12 -13.72 -21.95
C LYS A 279 0.95 -13.42 -20.92
N VAL A 280 0.51 -13.23 -19.69
CA VAL A 280 1.36 -13.17 -18.49
C VAL A 280 0.65 -13.92 -17.36
N ILE A 281 1.38 -14.16 -16.27
CA ILE A 281 0.82 -14.68 -15.02
C ILE A 281 0.89 -13.56 -13.99
N LEU A 282 -0.27 -13.19 -13.43
CA LEU A 282 -0.34 -12.41 -12.21
C LEU A 282 -0.01 -13.36 -11.05
N ARG A 283 1.08 -13.10 -10.33
CA ARG A 283 1.51 -13.88 -9.17
C ARG A 283 1.24 -13.08 -7.90
N PHE A 284 0.45 -13.66 -7.03
CA PHE A 284 0.06 -13.08 -5.75
C PHE A 284 0.76 -13.82 -4.62
N ARG A 285 1.48 -13.12 -3.75
CA ARG A 285 2.01 -13.65 -2.49
C ARG A 285 1.25 -13.00 -1.34
N ILE A 286 0.53 -13.82 -0.59
CA ILE A 286 -0.32 -13.38 0.53
C ILE A 286 0.25 -13.93 1.81
N VAL A 287 0.46 -13.06 2.80
CA VAL A 287 0.93 -13.41 4.14
C VAL A 287 -0.16 -13.08 5.16
N PRO A 288 -0.99 -14.07 5.54
CA PRO A 288 -1.97 -13.89 6.59
C PRO A 288 -1.31 -13.68 7.95
N VAL A 289 -1.97 -12.94 8.85
CA VAL A 289 -1.53 -12.86 10.24
C VAL A 289 -1.58 -14.24 10.89
N GLY A 290 -0.44 -14.69 11.42
CA GLY A 290 -0.34 -15.93 12.18
C GLY A 290 -0.40 -17.22 11.36
N ALA A 291 -0.24 -17.16 10.04
CA ALA A 291 -0.15 -18.34 9.18
C ALA A 291 0.98 -18.22 8.14
N ASP A 292 1.33 -19.34 7.52
CA ASP A 292 2.36 -19.37 6.49
C ASP A 292 1.91 -18.61 5.22
N PRO A 293 2.85 -17.94 4.51
CA PRO A 293 2.58 -17.33 3.22
C PRO A 293 2.02 -18.33 2.21
N ALA A 294 1.14 -17.87 1.33
CA ALA A 294 0.68 -18.61 0.15
C ALA A 294 0.99 -17.84 -1.13
N THR A 295 1.24 -18.57 -2.21
CA THR A 295 1.44 -18.01 -3.56
C THR A 295 0.39 -18.56 -4.50
N PHE A 296 -0.22 -17.66 -5.28
CA PHE A 296 -1.24 -17.99 -6.25
C PHE A 296 -0.88 -17.39 -7.61
N ASP A 297 -0.98 -18.23 -8.64
CA ASP A 297 -0.77 -17.80 -10.02
C ASP A 297 -2.12 -17.75 -10.75
N VAL A 298 -2.33 -16.66 -11.49
CA VAL A 298 -3.49 -16.41 -12.34
C VAL A 298 -3.01 -16.05 -13.74
N PRO A 299 -3.12 -16.97 -14.72
CA PRO A 299 -2.81 -16.65 -16.11
C PRO A 299 -3.87 -15.70 -16.68
N VAL A 300 -3.42 -14.60 -17.30
CA VAL A 300 -4.29 -13.61 -17.95
C VAL A 300 -3.93 -13.45 -19.42
N THR A 301 -4.91 -13.10 -20.24
CA THR A 301 -4.69 -12.79 -21.65
C THR A 301 -4.44 -11.29 -21.79
N VAL A 302 -3.53 -10.94 -22.69
CA VAL A 302 -3.12 -9.57 -22.99
C VAL A 302 -3.34 -9.33 -24.48
N GLU A 303 -3.94 -8.20 -24.81
CA GLU A 303 -4.23 -7.74 -26.19
C GLU A 303 -3.08 -6.94 -26.79
#